data_AF-A0A965PDW1-F1
#
_entry.id   AF-A0A965PDW1-F1
#
_cell.length_a   1.000
_cell.length_b   1.000
_cell.length_c   1.000
_cell.angle_alpha   90.00
_cell.angle_beta   90.00
_cell.angle_gamma   90.00
#
_symmetry.space_group_name_H-M   'P 1'
#
loop_
_entity.id
_entity.type
_entity.pdbx_description
1 polymer ?
#
loop_
_entity_poly.entity_id
_entity_poly.type
_entity_poly.pdbx_seq_one_letter_code
_entity_poly.pdbx_strand_id
1 'polypeptide(L)'
;MAEAKAPNYTPEQTAKLVADYQAGVSVEQIAQALGKTVRSVVAKLSREKVYVAKSYVNKNGEAPIKKDVHADFIGAALNLSENDIDSLTKANKTALAAIVTFIRSNQ
;
A
#
# COMPACT_ATOMS: atom_id res chain seq x y z
N MET A 1 -28.87 -33.77 7.37
CA MET A 1 -27.63 -33.93 6.58
C MET A 1 -27.28 -32.56 6.03
N ALA A 2 -26.06 -32.06 6.26
CA ALA A 2 -25.66 -30.72 5.83
C ALA A 2 -25.32 -30.76 4.33
N GLU A 3 -26.14 -30.13 3.48
CA GLU A 3 -25.84 -29.96 2.07
C GLU A 3 -24.57 -29.12 1.91
N ALA A 4 -23.54 -29.73 1.31
CA ALA A 4 -22.30 -29.07 0.99
C ALA A 4 -22.59 -27.97 -0.04
N LYS A 5 -22.49 -26.71 0.40
CA LYS A 5 -22.64 -25.53 -0.44
C LYS A 5 -21.67 -25.64 -1.62
N ALA A 6 -22.20 -25.63 -2.85
CA ALA A 6 -21.40 -25.76 -4.06
C ALA A 6 -20.23 -24.77 -4.06
N PRO A 7 -19.01 -25.20 -4.44
CA PRO A 7 -17.84 -24.34 -4.38
C PRO A 7 -18.03 -23.15 -5.32
N ASN A 8 -17.85 -21.95 -4.78
CA ASN A 8 -18.01 -20.70 -5.54
C ASN A 8 -16.98 -20.55 -6.69
N TYR A 9 -15.89 -21.32 -6.63
CA TYR A 9 -14.87 -21.45 -7.68
C TYR A 9 -14.63 -22.92 -7.94
N THR A 10 -14.65 -23.32 -9.22
CA THR A 10 -14.14 -24.65 -9.62
C THR A 10 -12.61 -24.70 -9.46
N PRO A 11 -12.01 -25.91 -9.39
CA PRO A 11 -10.55 -26.06 -9.39
C PRO A 11 -9.90 -25.38 -10.60
N GLU A 12 -10.50 -25.55 -11.79
CA GLU A 12 -10.04 -24.93 -13.03
C GLU A 12 -10.11 -23.39 -12.99
N GLN A 13 -11.19 -22.83 -12.44
CA GLN A 13 -11.32 -21.39 -12.24
C GLN A 13 -10.27 -20.85 -11.26
N THR A 14 -9.94 -21.62 -10.23
CA THR A 14 -8.91 -21.24 -9.25
C THR A 14 -7.52 -21.24 -9.89
N ALA A 15 -7.19 -22.28 -10.66
CA ALA A 15 -5.92 -22.36 -11.38
C ALA A 15 -5.76 -21.21 -12.39
N LYS A 16 -6.81 -20.93 -13.18
CA LYS A 16 -6.83 -19.81 -14.11
C LYS A 16 -6.67 -18.46 -13.41
N LEU A 17 -7.42 -18.24 -12.32
CA LEU A 17 -7.35 -17.01 -11.51
C LEU A 17 -5.94 -16.75 -10.97
N VAL A 18 -5.26 -17.78 -10.46
CA VAL A 18 -3.89 -17.65 -9.93
C VAL A 18 -2.90 -17.39 -11.05
N ALA A 19 -3.00 -18.12 -12.17
CA ALA A 19 -2.14 -17.94 -13.34
C ALA A 19 -2.28 -16.53 -13.94
N ASP A 20 -3.51 -16.06 -14.16
CA ASP A 20 -3.77 -14.72 -14.70
C ASP A 20 -3.20 -13.64 -13.76
N TYR A 21 -3.39 -13.79 -12.44
CA TYR A 21 -2.85 -12.82 -11.47
C TYR A 21 -1.32 -12.81 -11.45
N GLN A 22 -0.68 -13.98 -11.51
CA GLN A 22 0.79 -14.09 -11.58
C GLN A 22 1.35 -13.57 -12.90
N ALA A 23 0.59 -13.64 -14.00
CA ALA A 23 0.92 -13.04 -15.28
C ALA A 23 0.76 -11.51 -15.30
N GLY A 24 0.33 -10.89 -14.20
CA GLY A 24 0.17 -9.43 -14.07
C GLY A 24 -1.18 -8.90 -14.56
N VAL A 25 -2.15 -9.77 -14.85
CA VAL A 25 -3.51 -9.35 -15.20
C VAL A 25 -4.17 -8.69 -14.00
N SER A 26 -4.90 -7.59 -14.22
CA SER A 26 -5.53 -6.88 -13.11
C SER A 26 -6.65 -7.71 -12.49
N VAL A 27 -6.87 -7.52 -11.18
CA VAL A 27 -7.93 -8.22 -10.44
C VAL A 27 -9.32 -7.89 -11.00
N GLU A 28 -9.48 -6.71 -11.60
CA GLU A 28 -10.72 -6.28 -12.27
C GLU A 28 -10.97 -7.05 -13.56
N GLN A 29 -9.94 -7.25 -14.38
CA GLN A 29 -10.02 -8.04 -15.61
C GLN A 29 -10.32 -9.52 -15.31
N ILE A 30 -9.68 -10.09 -14.28
CA ILE A 30 -9.94 -11.45 -13.83
C ILE A 30 -11.38 -11.60 -13.34
N ALA A 31 -11.86 -10.63 -12.56
CA ALA A 31 -13.23 -10.61 -12.06
C ALA A 31 -14.25 -10.57 -13.21
N GLN A 32 -14.02 -9.72 -14.21
CA GLN A 32 -14.87 -9.63 -15.39
C GLN A 32 -14.86 -10.94 -16.21
N ALA A 33 -13.70 -11.53 -16.43
CA ALA A 33 -13.56 -12.78 -17.20
C ALA A 33 -14.23 -13.98 -16.52
N LEU A 34 -14.26 -14.02 -15.19
CA LEU A 34 -14.86 -15.10 -14.41
C LEU A 34 -16.32 -14.83 -14.01
N GLY A 35 -16.87 -13.66 -14.35
CA GLY A 35 -18.22 -13.25 -13.92
C GLY A 35 -18.35 -13.13 -12.40
N LYS A 36 -17.28 -12.72 -11.72
CA LYS A 36 -17.21 -12.57 -10.25
C LYS A 36 -16.98 -11.11 -9.88
N THR A 37 -17.16 -10.80 -8.60
CA THR A 37 -16.81 -9.46 -8.08
C THR A 37 -15.32 -9.40 -7.74
N VAL A 38 -14.72 -8.21 -7.88
CA VAL A 38 -13.32 -7.96 -7.49
C VAL A 38 -13.05 -8.42 -6.06
N ARG A 39 -13.97 -8.12 -5.12
CA ARG A 39 -13.87 -8.57 -3.72
C ARG A 39 -13.77 -10.09 -3.59
N SER A 40 -14.52 -10.84 -4.40
CA SER A 40 -14.47 -12.30 -4.38
C SER A 40 -13.13 -12.84 -4.90
N VAL A 41 -12.59 -12.23 -5.97
CA VAL A 41 -11.30 -12.61 -6.55
C VAL A 41 -10.16 -12.31 -5.57
N VAL A 42 -10.13 -11.12 -4.95
CA VAL A 42 -9.15 -10.76 -3.92
C VAL A 42 -9.21 -11.74 -2.74
N ALA A 43 -10.41 -12.06 -2.25
CA ALA A 43 -10.59 -13.00 -1.16
C ALA A 43 -10.08 -14.42 -1.53
N LYS A 44 -10.28 -14.85 -2.78
CA LYS A 44 -9.78 -16.13 -3.27
C LYS A 44 -8.26 -16.12 -3.39
N LEU A 45 -7.66 -15.12 -4.05
CA LEU A 45 -6.20 -14.94 -4.14
C LEU A 45 -5.53 -14.88 -2.75
N SER A 46 -6.18 -14.25 -1.77
CA SER A 46 -5.68 -14.16 -0.39
C SER A 46 -5.72 -15.51 0.32
N ARG A 47 -6.76 -16.33 0.12
CA ARG A 47 -6.83 -17.71 0.63
C ARG A 47 -5.78 -18.63 0.00
N GLU A 48 -5.50 -18.43 -1.29
CA GLU A 48 -4.41 -19.11 -2.00
C GLU A 48 -3.01 -18.55 -1.62
N LYS A 49 -2.95 -17.52 -0.75
CA LYS A 49 -1.72 -16.83 -0.31
C LYS A 49 -0.90 -16.19 -1.44
N VAL A 50 -1.52 -15.92 -2.59
CA VAL A 50 -0.86 -15.31 -3.75
C VAL A 50 -1.12 -13.80 -3.80
N TYR A 51 -2.21 -13.31 -3.21
CA TYR A 51 -2.56 -11.89 -3.27
C TYR A 51 -1.49 -11.00 -2.61
N VAL A 52 -0.91 -10.11 -3.40
CA VAL A 52 -0.07 -9.01 -2.93
C VAL A 52 -0.93 -7.76 -2.85
N ALA A 53 -1.18 -7.28 -1.64
CA ALA A 53 -1.87 -6.01 -1.43
C ALA A 53 -1.02 -4.88 -2.04
N LYS A 54 -1.67 -3.98 -2.79
CA LYS A 54 -1.00 -2.78 -3.31
C LYS A 54 -0.43 -1.99 -2.12
N SER A 55 0.88 -1.81 -2.10
CA SER A 55 1.52 -0.90 -1.15
C SER A 55 1.00 0.51 -1.41
N TYR A 56 0.56 1.19 -0.35
CA TYR A 56 0.13 2.58 -0.44
C TYR A 56 1.36 3.45 -0.72
N VAL A 57 1.52 3.85 -1.97
CA VAL A 57 2.61 4.71 -2.46
C VAL A 57 2.05 6.06 -2.89
N ASN A 58 2.87 7.10 -2.79
CA ASN A 58 2.54 8.42 -3.32
C ASN A 58 2.59 8.43 -4.88
N LYS A 59 2.31 9.59 -5.49
CA LYS A 59 2.37 9.77 -6.96
C LYS A 59 3.74 9.46 -7.58
N ASN A 60 4.80 9.42 -6.77
CA ASN A 60 6.18 9.15 -7.16
C ASN A 60 6.61 7.71 -6.88
N GLY A 61 5.71 6.84 -6.40
CA GLY A 61 6.03 5.44 -6.08
C GLY A 61 6.69 5.23 -4.72
N GLU A 62 6.84 6.28 -3.91
CA GLU A 62 7.49 6.21 -2.60
C GLU A 62 6.48 6.01 -1.47
N ALA A 63 6.91 5.35 -0.40
CA ALA A 63 6.13 5.26 0.82
C ALA A 63 5.87 6.67 1.39
N PRO A 64 4.60 7.06 1.64
CA PRO A 64 4.30 8.39 2.12
C PRO A 64 4.81 8.58 3.55
N ILE A 65 5.85 9.40 3.70
CA ILE A 65 6.39 9.82 5.01
C ILE A 65 5.45 10.86 5.64
N LYS A 66 5.16 10.78 6.94
CA LYS A 66 4.31 11.79 7.62
C LYS A 66 5.08 13.09 7.86
N LYS A 67 4.36 14.20 8.07
CA LYS A 67 5.00 15.50 8.39
C LYS A 67 5.78 15.42 9.70
N ASP A 68 5.22 14.75 10.69
CA ASP A 68 5.81 14.61 12.04
C ASP A 68 7.20 13.99 11.94
N VAL A 69 7.37 12.94 11.14
CA VAL A 69 8.68 12.30 10.90
C VAL A 69 9.72 13.28 10.34
N HIS A 70 9.31 14.22 9.49
CA HIS A 70 10.23 15.26 9.01
C HIS A 70 10.52 16.30 10.10
N ALA A 71 9.51 16.73 10.85
CA ALA A 71 9.66 17.69 11.95
C ALA A 71 10.56 17.14 13.06
N ASP A 72 10.35 15.89 13.48
CA ASP A 72 11.17 15.20 14.48
C ASP A 72 12.63 15.11 14.04
N PHE A 73 12.88 14.74 12.78
CA PHE A 73 14.23 14.67 12.24
C PHE A 73 14.92 16.04 12.23
N ILE A 74 14.21 17.09 11.80
CA ILE A 74 14.74 18.46 11.81
C ILE A 74 15.02 18.91 13.24
N GLY A 75 14.10 18.64 14.16
CA GLY A 75 14.22 18.96 15.57
C GLY A 75 15.45 18.33 16.22
N ALA A 76 15.65 17.03 15.99
CA ALA A 76 16.83 16.32 16.47
C ALA A 76 18.12 16.85 15.83
N ALA A 77 18.11 17.14 14.52
CA ALA A 77 19.30 17.63 13.82
C ALA A 77 19.71 19.05 14.24
N LEU A 78 18.76 19.88 14.64
CA LEU A 78 18.98 21.28 15.01
C LEU A 78 18.90 21.54 16.53
N ASN A 79 18.73 20.49 17.34
CA ASN A 79 18.49 20.56 18.79
C ASN A 79 17.35 21.52 19.18
N LEU A 80 16.22 21.42 18.49
CA LEU A 80 15.03 22.24 18.77
C LEU A 80 14.24 21.72 19.97
N SER A 81 13.47 22.62 20.58
CA SER A 81 12.52 22.25 21.64
C SER A 81 11.29 21.53 21.07
N GLU A 82 10.58 20.75 21.89
CA GLU A 82 9.32 20.11 21.48
C GLU A 82 8.28 21.11 20.94
N ASN A 83 8.19 22.31 21.54
CA ASN A 83 7.28 23.36 21.09
C ASN A 83 7.60 23.84 19.65
N ASP A 84 8.88 23.89 19.31
CA ASP A 84 9.33 24.29 17.97
C ASP A 84 9.09 23.15 16.97
N ILE A 85 9.31 21.90 17.37
CA ILE A 85 9.01 20.71 16.57
C ILE A 85 7.51 20.64 16.24
N ASP A 86 6.66 20.85 17.24
CA ASP A 86 5.21 20.92 17.06
C ASP A 86 4.82 22.04 16.08
N SER A 87 5.50 23.18 16.15
CA SER A 87 5.30 24.30 15.23
C SER A 87 5.71 23.96 13.79
N LEU A 88 6.76 23.14 13.59
CA LEU A 88 7.17 22.66 12.27
C LEU A 88 6.10 21.78 11.60
N THR A 89 5.32 20.99 12.35
CA THR A 89 4.26 20.12 11.77
C THR A 89 3.17 20.91 11.02
N LYS A 90 2.99 22.20 11.37
CA LYS A 90 2.05 23.12 10.71
C LYS A 90 2.54 23.57 9.33
N ALA A 91 3.83 23.43 9.03
CA ALA A 91 4.41 23.83 7.75
C ALA A 91 4.02 22.91 6.59
N ASN A 92 4.40 23.31 5.37
CA ASN A 92 4.19 22.49 4.17
C ASN A 92 5.10 21.26 4.19
N LYS A 93 4.52 20.08 3.92
CA LYS A 93 5.24 18.81 3.86
C LYS A 93 6.41 18.82 2.88
N THR A 94 6.24 19.40 1.69
CA THR A 94 7.29 19.42 0.67
C THR A 94 8.48 20.28 1.10
N ALA A 95 8.22 21.38 1.81
CA ALA A 95 9.27 22.22 2.38
C ALA A 95 10.05 21.49 3.49
N LEU A 96 9.35 20.82 4.43
CA LEU A 96 10.00 20.01 5.46
C LEU A 96 10.86 18.89 4.84
N ALA A 97 10.36 18.21 3.81
CA ALA A 97 11.11 17.17 3.10
C ALA A 97 12.38 17.72 2.42
N ALA A 98 12.32 18.93 1.84
CA ALA A 98 13.49 19.57 1.24
C ALA A 98 14.57 19.89 2.31
N ILE A 99 14.15 20.40 3.48
CA ILE A 99 15.07 20.66 4.61
C ILE A 99 15.72 19.35 5.10
N VAL A 100 14.93 18.29 5.30
CA VAL A 100 15.46 16.97 5.68
C VAL A 100 16.47 16.46 4.67
N THR A 101 16.18 16.60 3.37
CA THR A 101 17.09 16.19 2.29
C THR A 101 18.40 16.96 2.33
N PHE A 102 18.32 18.29 2.55
CA PHE A 102 19.50 19.13 2.71
C PHE A 102 20.34 18.70 3.92
N ILE A 103 19.74 18.54 5.10
CA ILE A 103 20.44 18.12 6.33
C ILE A 103 21.13 16.77 6.11
N ARG A 104 20.45 15.79 5.54
CA ARG A 104 21.03 14.46 5.25
C ARG A 104 22.20 14.48 4.28
N SER A 105 22.23 15.46 3.38
CA SER A 105 23.30 15.61 2.38
C SER A 105 24.52 16.35 2.93
N ASN A 106 24.40 17.01 4.09
CA ASN A 106 25.42 17.88 4.68
C ASN A 106 25.80 17.46 6.12
N GLN A 107 25.48 16.22 6.51
CA GLN A 107 25.97 15.59 7.75
C GLN A 107 27.20 14.73 7.48
#